data_AF-G3P1Z9-F1
#
_entry.id   AF-G3P1Z9-F1
#
_cell.length_a   1.000
_cell.length_b   1.000
_cell.length_c   1.000
_cell.angle_alpha   90.00
_cell.angle_beta   90.00
_cell.angle_gamma   90.00
#
_symmetry.space_group_name_H-M   'P 1'
#
loop_
_entity.id
_entity.type
_entity.pdbx_description
1 polymer ?
#
loop_
_entity_poly.entity_id
_entity_poly.type
_entity_poly.pdbx_seq_one_letter_code
_entity_poly.pdbx_strand_id
1 'polypeptide(L)'
;MSYPGYPPQAGAYPPQAAGYPSQPGAYPPQAGGYPPQAGGYPPQAGGYPPQAGGYPPQASGYPPQAGGYPPQAGGYPPQAGGFPTQAGGFPPQAGGYPPAPPQGSWGGGPAAGYPTIGLGNLSNPGYAGMANQISAGIAGFSQNPSMLAYASGGYPPATQPGGHGAPSPNQQSYGLYPQPGGNMQQPQGPGAGYPGQPGQPMPGYGGAAPTPSYPKAPSPNPSMPAYGGGGGGGTMPIAPPVNRGYRGTIKDFPGADQLKDVEVLRKAMKGFGTDEQAIIDLLGSRSNRQRVPLLRAYKTSYGKDLVKDLHSELSGDFRKLVMATLKAPAELDASELHSAIKGAGTDEACLIEILSSRSSAEIREINRVYKLEYKKSLEDAISGDTSGHFRRLLISLAQGNRDERETVDISLVQQDAQALYAAGENKLGTDESKFNAILCARSKPHLRAVFLQYQQMCGRDIEKSINREMSGDLESGMLAVVKCIKNTPAYFAERLYKAMKGAGTKDTTLIRIMVTRSEVDMLDIRQEYVKNYGKSLYTHISGDTSGDYKKLLLKFCGGSD
;
A
#
# COMPACT_ATOMS: atom_id res chain seq x y z
N MET A 1 10.94 -88.48 24.44
CA MET A 1 11.63 -88.52 23.12
C MET A 1 12.64 -87.39 23.07
N SER A 2 13.60 -87.44 22.15
CA SER A 2 14.91 -86.77 22.30
C SER A 2 15.02 -85.35 21.69
N TYR A 3 15.93 -84.55 22.24
CA TYR A 3 16.66 -83.44 21.60
C TYR A 3 18.05 -83.96 21.12
N PRO A 4 18.95 -83.21 20.44
CA PRO A 4 18.95 -81.77 20.06
C PRO A 4 19.31 -81.50 18.56
N GLY A 5 19.71 -80.27 18.19
CA GLY A 5 20.45 -79.99 16.92
C GLY A 5 20.51 -78.51 16.48
N TYR A 6 21.64 -78.08 15.89
CA TYR A 6 21.89 -76.73 15.30
C TYR A 6 22.37 -76.87 13.82
N PRO A 7 22.25 -75.84 12.95
CA PRO A 7 22.70 -75.83 11.54
C PRO A 7 24.19 -75.42 11.39
N PRO A 8 24.84 -75.60 10.20
CA PRO A 8 25.11 -74.43 9.30
C PRO A 8 25.40 -74.72 7.78
N GLN A 9 25.63 -73.64 7.00
CA GLN A 9 26.61 -73.33 5.90
C GLN A 9 27.39 -74.43 5.11
N ALA A 10 28.05 -74.20 3.95
CA ALA A 10 27.99 -73.22 2.82
C ALA A 10 29.10 -73.53 1.74
N GLY A 11 29.07 -72.90 0.55
CA GLY A 11 30.18 -72.86 -0.45
C GLY A 11 29.77 -73.16 -1.92
N ALA A 12 30.48 -72.72 -2.99
CA ALA A 12 31.66 -71.84 -3.10
C ALA A 12 31.88 -71.28 -4.56
N TYR A 13 32.82 -70.32 -4.72
CA TYR A 13 33.53 -69.82 -5.94
C TYR A 13 32.86 -68.88 -7.00
N PRO A 14 33.44 -67.67 -7.22
CA PRO A 14 33.51 -66.88 -8.47
C PRO A 14 34.96 -66.95 -9.08
N PRO A 15 35.55 -66.05 -9.92
CA PRO A 15 35.10 -64.79 -10.59
C PRO A 15 35.62 -64.57 -12.08
N GLN A 16 35.60 -63.30 -12.56
CA GLN A 16 36.42 -62.68 -13.67
C GLN A 16 36.13 -63.03 -15.16
N ALA A 17 36.62 -62.29 -16.19
CA ALA A 17 36.71 -60.81 -16.42
C ALA A 17 37.29 -60.45 -17.83
N ALA A 18 36.64 -59.54 -18.60
CA ALA A 18 37.16 -58.71 -19.71
C ALA A 18 36.05 -57.75 -20.22
N GLY A 19 36.23 -56.58 -20.83
CA GLY A 19 37.40 -55.72 -21.09
C GLY A 19 37.00 -54.51 -21.99
N TYR A 20 37.32 -53.25 -21.62
CA TYR A 20 36.88 -52.02 -22.32
C TYR A 20 37.71 -51.67 -23.58
N PRO A 21 37.23 -50.82 -24.52
CA PRO A 21 37.66 -49.39 -24.51
C PRO A 21 36.67 -48.30 -25.07
N SER A 22 36.69 -47.12 -24.41
CA SER A 22 36.58 -45.70 -24.86
C SER A 22 35.71 -45.15 -26.03
N GLN A 23 35.22 -43.90 -25.81
CA GLN A 23 34.71 -42.87 -26.75
C GLN A 23 35.84 -42.23 -27.65
N PRO A 24 35.67 -41.15 -28.49
CA PRO A 24 34.53 -40.22 -28.73
C PRO A 24 34.24 -39.77 -30.19
N GLY A 25 33.27 -38.86 -30.39
CA GLY A 25 32.98 -38.16 -31.67
C GLY A 25 31.98 -36.99 -31.52
N ALA A 26 31.97 -35.99 -32.42
CA ALA A 26 31.22 -34.73 -32.27
C ALA A 26 30.58 -34.16 -33.57
N TYR A 27 29.67 -33.18 -33.40
CA TYR A 27 28.95 -32.24 -34.32
C TYR A 27 29.49 -31.96 -35.76
N PRO A 28 28.72 -31.25 -36.65
CA PRO A 28 27.29 -31.29 -37.04
C PRO A 28 27.13 -31.35 -38.60
N PRO A 29 25.96 -31.05 -39.24
CA PRO A 29 25.67 -29.67 -39.71
C PRO A 29 24.15 -29.29 -39.75
N GLN A 30 23.74 -28.35 -40.62
CA GLN A 30 22.55 -27.48 -40.45
C GLN A 30 21.21 -27.88 -41.11
N ALA A 31 20.15 -27.37 -40.46
CA ALA A 31 18.80 -27.00 -40.88
C ALA A 31 18.36 -27.00 -42.37
N GLY A 32 17.11 -27.43 -42.58
CA GLY A 32 16.29 -27.11 -43.76
C GLY A 32 14.88 -27.72 -43.66
N GLY A 33 13.84 -26.89 -43.44
CA GLY A 33 12.44 -27.34 -43.36
C GLY A 33 11.47 -26.21 -42.99
N TYR A 34 10.32 -26.12 -43.68
CA TYR A 34 9.38 -24.99 -43.60
C TYR A 34 8.23 -25.23 -42.59
N PRO A 35 7.63 -24.15 -42.02
CA PRO A 35 6.52 -24.25 -41.08
C PRO A 35 5.19 -24.67 -41.75
N PRO A 36 4.23 -25.23 -40.97
CA PRO A 36 2.94 -25.69 -41.50
C PRO A 36 2.02 -24.53 -41.92
N GLN A 37 1.27 -24.73 -43.01
CA GLN A 37 0.25 -23.77 -43.46
C GLN A 37 -1.06 -23.93 -42.66
N ALA A 38 -1.65 -22.80 -42.26
CA ALA A 38 -3.02 -22.74 -41.78
C ALA A 38 -3.97 -22.48 -42.96
N GLY A 39 -4.95 -23.36 -43.18
CA GLY A 39 -5.97 -23.18 -44.23
C GLY A 39 -7.08 -22.25 -43.78
N GLY A 40 -7.27 -21.13 -44.49
CA GLY A 40 -8.37 -20.19 -44.27
C GLY A 40 -8.41 -19.11 -45.36
N TYR A 41 -9.53 -19.03 -46.09
CA TYR A 41 -9.70 -18.05 -47.17
C TYR A 41 -10.11 -16.67 -46.63
N PRO A 42 -9.50 -15.56 -47.10
CA PRO A 42 -9.99 -14.21 -46.82
C PRO A 42 -11.22 -13.88 -47.69
N PRO A 43 -12.24 -13.18 -47.17
CA PRO A 43 -13.38 -12.72 -47.96
C PRO A 43 -12.99 -11.55 -48.88
N GLN A 44 -13.57 -11.49 -50.08
CA GLN A 44 -13.39 -10.37 -51.00
C GLN A 44 -14.19 -9.14 -50.55
N ALA A 45 -13.55 -7.97 -50.53
CA ALA A 45 -14.21 -6.68 -50.34
C ALA A 45 -14.42 -6.00 -51.71
N GLY A 46 -15.64 -6.10 -52.25
CA GLY A 46 -16.07 -5.32 -53.42
C GLY A 46 -16.72 -4.01 -53.00
N GLY A 47 -16.14 -2.87 -53.38
CA GLY A 47 -16.70 -1.55 -53.10
C GLY A 47 -15.90 -0.42 -53.75
N TYR A 48 -16.58 0.51 -54.43
CA TYR A 48 -15.95 1.67 -55.08
C TYR A 48 -15.71 2.81 -54.07
N PRO A 49 -14.57 3.52 -54.14
CA PRO A 49 -14.34 4.73 -53.36
C PRO A 49 -15.14 5.92 -53.94
N PRO A 50 -15.77 6.77 -53.11
CA PRO A 50 -16.45 7.98 -53.57
C PRO A 50 -15.45 9.09 -53.94
N GLN A 51 -15.83 9.97 -54.89
CA GLN A 51 -15.03 11.14 -55.22
C GLN A 51 -15.09 12.21 -54.11
N ALA A 52 -13.93 12.74 -53.72
CA ALA A 52 -13.82 13.90 -52.85
C ALA A 52 -13.53 15.16 -53.69
N GLY A 53 -14.53 16.03 -53.84
CA GLY A 53 -14.34 17.37 -54.40
C GLY A 53 -14.08 18.39 -53.31
N GLY A 54 -12.93 19.06 -53.33
CA GLY A 54 -12.57 20.13 -52.39
C GLY A 54 -11.14 20.63 -52.59
N TYR A 55 -10.96 21.95 -52.67
CA TYR A 55 -9.65 22.58 -52.87
C TYR A 55 -8.89 22.73 -51.54
N PRO A 56 -7.58 22.43 -51.48
CA PRO A 56 -6.73 22.80 -50.35
C PRO A 56 -6.34 24.30 -50.42
N PRO A 57 -6.39 25.05 -49.30
CA PRO A 57 -5.95 26.44 -49.25
C PRO A 57 -4.42 26.58 -49.28
N GLN A 58 -3.94 27.75 -49.71
CA GLN A 58 -2.51 28.04 -49.92
C GLN A 58 -1.74 28.19 -48.60
N ALA A 59 -0.52 27.65 -48.55
CA ALA A 59 0.44 27.91 -47.48
C ALA A 59 1.43 29.02 -47.90
N SER A 60 1.50 30.10 -47.12
CA SER A 60 2.38 31.23 -47.39
C SER A 60 3.72 31.10 -46.65
N GLY A 61 4.83 30.95 -47.37
CA GLY A 61 6.18 30.95 -46.78
C GLY A 61 7.27 30.57 -47.80
N TYR A 62 8.38 31.32 -47.82
CA TYR A 62 9.53 31.03 -48.70
C TYR A 62 10.45 29.95 -48.10
N PRO A 63 11.02 29.04 -48.92
CA PRO A 63 12.05 28.12 -48.48
C PRO A 63 13.44 28.81 -48.39
N PRO A 64 14.17 28.69 -47.27
CA PRO A 64 15.56 29.15 -47.18
C PRO A 64 16.52 28.19 -47.92
N GLN A 65 17.68 28.70 -48.35
CA GLN A 65 18.65 27.96 -49.17
C GLN A 65 19.48 26.94 -48.39
N ALA A 66 19.98 25.93 -49.11
CA ALA A 66 20.92 24.95 -48.58
C ALA A 66 22.35 25.51 -48.50
N GLY A 67 22.82 25.80 -47.28
CA GLY A 67 24.24 25.92 -46.94
C GLY A 67 24.69 24.67 -46.17
N GLY A 68 25.76 24.00 -46.61
CA GLY A 68 26.16 22.71 -46.03
C GLY A 68 27.41 22.77 -45.15
N TYR A 69 27.47 21.89 -44.16
CA TYR A 69 28.67 21.19 -43.70
C TYR A 69 28.25 19.85 -43.04
N PRO A 70 28.97 18.73 -43.23
CA PRO A 70 28.63 17.46 -42.61
C PRO A 70 29.06 17.41 -41.13
N PRO A 71 28.30 16.74 -40.24
CA PRO A 71 28.67 16.60 -38.83
C PRO A 71 29.85 15.64 -38.63
N GLN A 72 30.83 16.04 -37.83
CA GLN A 72 31.91 15.14 -37.40
C GLN A 72 31.43 14.19 -36.30
N ALA A 73 31.87 12.92 -36.36
CA ALA A 73 31.60 11.93 -35.34
C ALA A 73 32.49 12.15 -34.10
N GLY A 74 31.91 12.62 -33.00
CA GLY A 74 32.60 12.77 -31.72
C GLY A 74 32.78 11.42 -31.02
N GLY A 75 33.92 10.76 -31.21
CA GLY A 75 34.27 9.52 -30.52
C GLY A 75 35.78 9.39 -30.30
N TYR A 76 36.23 9.45 -29.05
CA TYR A 76 37.64 9.26 -28.69
C TYR A 76 37.98 7.76 -28.62
N PRO A 77 39.02 7.27 -29.32
CA PRO A 77 39.50 5.90 -29.16
C PRO A 77 40.36 5.78 -27.88
N PRO A 78 40.19 4.72 -27.05
CA PRO A 78 41.07 4.47 -25.92
C PRO A 78 42.44 4.00 -26.40
N GLN A 79 43.51 4.67 -25.98
CA GLN A 79 44.89 4.25 -26.25
C GLN A 79 45.32 3.13 -25.29
N ALA A 80 45.95 2.08 -25.83
CA ALA A 80 46.58 1.04 -25.05
C ALA A 80 47.98 1.49 -24.57
N GLY A 81 48.07 1.95 -23.32
CA GLY A 81 49.33 2.36 -22.68
C GLY A 81 49.81 1.33 -21.65
N GLY A 82 50.68 0.40 -22.06
CA GLY A 82 51.35 -0.53 -21.15
C GLY A 82 52.76 -0.05 -20.78
N PHE A 83 53.15 -0.19 -19.52
CA PHE A 83 54.53 0.01 -19.05
C PHE A 83 55.03 -1.23 -18.27
N PRO A 84 56.34 -1.53 -18.29
CA PRO A 84 56.84 -2.89 -18.06
C PRO A 84 57.11 -3.23 -16.58
N THR A 85 57.04 -4.53 -16.27
CA THR A 85 57.54 -5.12 -15.03
C THR A 85 59.06 -5.31 -15.07
N GLN A 86 59.76 -4.96 -13.99
CA GLN A 86 61.15 -5.35 -13.74
C GLN A 86 61.25 -6.13 -12.41
N ALA A 87 62.27 -6.96 -12.24
CA ALA A 87 62.27 -8.04 -11.24
C ALA A 87 63.52 -8.09 -10.34
N GLY A 88 63.36 -8.67 -9.14
CA GLY A 88 64.43 -9.25 -8.33
C GLY A 88 64.62 -8.68 -6.91
N GLY A 89 64.84 -9.57 -5.92
CA GLY A 89 65.38 -9.20 -4.59
C GLY A 89 64.62 -9.74 -3.37
N PHE A 90 65.16 -10.79 -2.74
CA PHE A 90 64.84 -11.27 -1.37
C PHE A 90 66.05 -10.95 -0.46
N PRO A 91 65.90 -10.72 0.87
CA PRO A 91 65.70 -11.80 1.85
C PRO A 91 64.79 -11.46 3.07
N PRO A 92 64.43 -12.45 3.92
CA PRO A 92 63.48 -12.28 5.03
C PRO A 92 64.12 -12.13 6.43
N GLN A 93 63.33 -11.68 7.41
CA GLN A 93 63.56 -11.89 8.85
C GLN A 93 62.26 -12.29 9.57
N ALA A 94 62.37 -12.79 10.80
CA ALA A 94 61.32 -13.59 11.46
C ALA A 94 60.98 -13.12 12.89
N GLY A 95 59.80 -13.53 13.36
CA GLY A 95 59.30 -13.35 14.73
C GLY A 95 57.76 -13.17 14.73
N GLY A 96 56.98 -13.77 15.62
CA GLY A 96 57.33 -14.71 16.69
C GLY A 96 56.36 -14.58 17.87
N TYR A 97 55.24 -15.29 17.86
CA TYR A 97 54.23 -15.23 18.93
C TYR A 97 54.65 -16.07 20.16
N PRO A 98 54.67 -15.50 21.39
CA PRO A 98 54.69 -16.26 22.63
C PRO A 98 53.26 -16.70 23.05
N PRO A 99 53.09 -17.88 23.69
CA PRO A 99 51.79 -18.40 24.13
C PRO A 99 51.35 -17.89 25.52
N ALA A 100 50.11 -18.22 25.91
CA ALA A 100 49.45 -17.74 27.13
C ALA A 100 49.84 -18.49 28.43
N PRO A 101 49.79 -17.83 29.61
CA PRO A 101 49.92 -18.45 30.93
C PRO A 101 48.58 -18.98 31.50
N PRO A 102 48.60 -19.86 32.53
CA PRO A 102 47.42 -20.59 33.02
C PRO A 102 46.64 -19.92 34.17
N GLN A 103 45.59 -20.60 34.65
CA GLN A 103 44.62 -20.13 35.65
C GLN A 103 45.21 -19.96 37.07
N GLY A 104 44.80 -18.90 37.78
CA GLY A 104 45.10 -18.66 39.21
C GLY A 104 44.18 -17.60 39.82
N SER A 105 43.65 -17.86 41.02
CA SER A 105 42.63 -17.05 41.72
C SER A 105 43.16 -15.73 42.31
N TRP A 106 42.37 -14.63 42.29
CA TRP A 106 41.79 -13.95 43.47
C TRP A 106 41.36 -12.48 43.22
N GLY A 107 40.12 -12.13 43.60
CA GLY A 107 39.76 -10.83 44.23
C GLY A 107 39.42 -9.61 43.37
N GLY A 108 38.34 -8.90 43.75
CA GLY A 108 38.08 -7.49 43.37
C GLY A 108 36.95 -7.25 42.36
N GLY A 109 35.96 -6.42 42.73
CA GLY A 109 34.96 -5.83 41.81
C GLY A 109 35.25 -4.33 41.58
N PRO A 110 34.30 -3.53 41.04
CA PRO A 110 32.90 -3.83 40.70
C PRO A 110 32.63 -3.89 39.18
N ALA A 111 31.50 -4.47 38.78
CA ALA A 111 31.07 -4.54 37.38
C ALA A 111 30.18 -3.36 36.98
N ALA A 112 30.56 -2.63 35.93
CA ALA A 112 29.71 -1.62 35.29
C ALA A 112 28.80 -2.28 34.22
N GLY A 113 27.49 -2.25 34.45
CA GLY A 113 26.50 -2.81 33.51
C GLY A 113 26.13 -1.83 32.39
N TYR A 114 26.10 -2.31 31.15
CA TYR A 114 25.55 -1.58 30.00
C TYR A 114 24.00 -1.58 30.03
N PRO A 115 23.34 -0.56 29.45
CA PRO A 115 21.95 -0.26 29.76
C PRO A 115 20.94 -1.23 29.13
N THR A 116 19.89 -1.54 29.88
CA THR A 116 18.68 -2.23 29.39
C THR A 116 17.68 -1.20 28.86
N ILE A 117 17.18 -1.40 27.63
CA ILE A 117 16.10 -0.55 27.08
C ILE A 117 14.77 -1.07 27.63
N GLY A 118 14.26 -0.38 28.66
CA GLY A 118 12.91 -0.60 29.17
C GLY A 118 11.87 0.20 28.37
N LEU A 119 10.79 -0.44 27.94
CA LEU A 119 9.57 0.21 27.46
C LEU A 119 8.33 -0.51 28.01
N GLY A 120 7.97 -0.16 29.24
CA GLY A 120 6.69 -0.54 29.84
C GLY A 120 5.71 0.63 29.83
N ASN A 121 4.83 0.68 28.82
CA ASN A 121 3.52 1.35 28.92
C ASN A 121 2.65 1.04 27.69
N LEU A 122 1.59 0.26 27.87
CA LEU A 122 0.48 0.09 26.90
C LEU A 122 -0.87 0.15 27.63
N SER A 123 -1.04 1.20 28.44
CA SER A 123 -2.30 1.58 29.06
C SER A 123 -3.17 2.28 28.03
N ASN A 124 -3.94 1.53 27.24
CA ASN A 124 -4.84 2.10 26.22
C ASN A 124 -6.28 2.28 26.76
N PRO A 125 -6.77 3.52 26.93
CA PRO A 125 -8.13 3.78 27.39
C PRO A 125 -9.14 3.75 26.23
N GLY A 126 -10.38 3.34 26.52
CA GLY A 126 -11.55 3.64 25.68
C GLY A 126 -12.11 2.49 24.84
N TYR A 127 -12.82 1.56 25.49
CA TYR A 127 -14.08 1.01 24.97
C TYR A 127 -14.88 0.36 26.12
N ALA A 128 -15.67 1.18 26.82
CA ALA A 128 -16.57 0.74 27.88
C ALA A 128 -17.89 1.51 27.76
N GLY A 129 -18.93 0.88 27.20
CA GLY A 129 -20.17 1.61 26.90
C GLY A 129 -21.21 0.90 26.04
N MET A 130 -21.55 -0.38 26.28
CA MET A 130 -22.87 -0.96 25.99
C MET A 130 -22.98 -2.41 26.49
N ALA A 131 -23.45 -2.60 27.74
CA ALA A 131 -23.93 -3.89 28.25
C ALA A 131 -24.63 -3.69 29.61
N ASN A 132 -25.91 -3.28 29.64
CA ASN A 132 -26.68 -3.30 30.89
C ASN A 132 -28.20 -3.30 30.66
N GLN A 133 -28.79 -4.48 30.50
CA GLN A 133 -30.20 -4.78 30.79
C GLN A 133 -30.45 -6.29 30.76
N ILE A 134 -31.55 -6.74 31.36
CA ILE A 134 -32.01 -8.14 31.49
C ILE A 134 -31.13 -9.03 32.40
N SER A 135 -31.51 -9.11 33.68
CA SER A 135 -31.64 -10.37 34.42
C SER A 135 -32.41 -10.13 35.72
N ALA A 136 -33.50 -10.86 35.94
CA ALA A 136 -34.29 -10.84 37.17
C ALA A 136 -34.95 -12.20 37.40
N GLY A 137 -34.88 -12.70 38.64
CA GLY A 137 -35.61 -13.88 39.10
C GLY A 137 -34.88 -15.22 38.93
N ILE A 138 -34.36 -15.75 40.04
CA ILE A 138 -34.89 -16.92 40.76
C ILE A 138 -34.20 -16.99 42.14
N ALA A 139 -34.83 -17.62 43.14
CA ALA A 139 -34.42 -17.55 44.54
C ALA A 139 -34.45 -18.91 45.26
N GLY A 140 -33.79 -18.99 46.43
CA GLY A 140 -33.65 -20.18 47.29
C GLY A 140 -32.23 -20.77 47.26
N PHE A 141 -31.64 -21.27 48.37
CA PHE A 141 -32.12 -21.49 49.74
C PHE A 141 -31.01 -21.28 50.81
N SER A 142 -31.39 -21.41 52.09
CA SER A 142 -30.62 -21.36 53.36
C SER A 142 -29.27 -22.16 53.34
N GLN A 143 -28.13 -21.76 53.96
CA GLN A 143 -27.80 -21.52 55.39
C GLN A 143 -28.08 -22.74 56.32
N ASN A 144 -27.25 -23.17 57.31
CA ASN A 144 -25.87 -22.83 57.77
C ASN A 144 -25.33 -24.00 58.68
N PRO A 145 -24.66 -23.82 59.85
CA PRO A 145 -23.22 -23.60 60.14
C PRO A 145 -22.49 -24.72 60.95
N SER A 146 -21.14 -24.64 61.12
CA SER A 146 -20.46 -24.89 62.42
C SER A 146 -18.92 -24.64 62.49
N MET A 147 -18.49 -23.72 63.39
CA MET A 147 -17.41 -23.86 64.44
C MET A 147 -15.95 -24.28 64.13
N LEU A 148 -14.88 -23.85 64.85
CA LEU A 148 -14.54 -22.60 65.60
C LEU A 148 -13.07 -22.63 66.12
N ALA A 149 -12.29 -21.53 66.01
CA ALA A 149 -11.16 -21.11 66.89
C ALA A 149 -10.64 -19.71 66.42
N TYR A 150 -10.81 -18.59 67.16
CA TYR A 150 -9.94 -18.03 68.22
C TYR A 150 -8.45 -17.86 67.86
N ALA A 151 -7.77 -16.70 68.00
CA ALA A 151 -8.10 -15.35 68.53
C ALA A 151 -6.98 -14.33 68.10
N SER A 152 -6.92 -13.00 68.33
CA SER A 152 -7.86 -11.92 68.76
C SER A 152 -7.18 -10.52 68.71
N GLY A 153 -7.93 -9.43 68.47
CA GLY A 153 -7.49 -8.01 68.65
C GLY A 153 -7.09 -7.27 67.35
N GLY A 154 -7.29 -5.96 67.18
CA GLY A 154 -7.98 -4.93 68.01
C GLY A 154 -8.14 -3.58 67.27
N TYR A 155 -9.22 -2.83 67.55
CA TYR A 155 -9.65 -1.55 66.92
C TYR A 155 -9.27 -0.31 67.82
N PRO A 156 -9.63 0.98 67.55
CA PRO A 156 -10.22 1.69 66.38
C PRO A 156 -9.46 2.99 65.94
N PRO A 157 -9.97 3.82 64.97
CA PRO A 157 -9.30 5.04 64.45
C PRO A 157 -10.01 6.41 64.69
N ALA A 158 -9.25 7.53 64.53
CA ALA A 158 -9.62 8.97 64.52
C ALA A 158 -8.40 9.84 64.05
N THR A 159 -8.39 11.12 63.60
CA THR A 159 -9.35 12.15 63.09
C THR A 159 -8.61 13.32 62.35
N GLN A 160 -9.30 14.36 61.87
CA GLN A 160 -8.83 15.66 61.31
C GLN A 160 -8.23 16.64 62.38
N PRO A 161 -7.71 17.90 62.13
CA PRO A 161 -8.01 18.88 61.03
C PRO A 161 -6.87 19.89 60.57
N GLY A 162 -7.22 20.91 59.74
CA GLY A 162 -6.58 22.26 59.79
C GLY A 162 -6.05 22.93 58.48
N GLY A 163 -6.23 24.27 58.35
CA GLY A 163 -5.55 25.18 57.39
C GLY A 163 -4.78 26.31 58.14
N HIS A 164 -4.15 27.34 57.56
CA HIS A 164 -4.04 27.93 56.21
C HIS A 164 -2.64 28.59 55.99
N GLY A 165 -2.27 29.05 54.77
CA GLY A 165 -1.12 29.96 54.55
C GLY A 165 -0.64 30.14 53.09
N ALA A 166 -0.10 31.31 52.74
CA ALA A 166 0.45 31.71 51.42
C ALA A 166 1.49 32.88 51.62
N PRO A 167 2.22 33.44 50.60
CA PRO A 167 2.15 33.24 49.13
C PRO A 167 3.49 33.22 48.32
N SER A 168 3.42 32.79 47.04
CA SER A 168 4.15 33.32 45.83
C SER A 168 5.70 33.36 45.73
N PRO A 169 6.30 33.59 44.53
CA PRO A 169 5.89 33.25 43.15
C PRO A 169 7.03 32.66 42.26
N ASN A 170 6.70 31.94 41.18
CA ASN A 170 7.02 32.34 39.78
C ASN A 170 6.56 31.32 38.71
N GLN A 171 6.38 31.82 37.46
CA GLN A 171 6.50 31.17 36.12
C GLN A 171 6.09 29.69 35.90
N GLN A 172 5.47 29.29 34.79
CA GLN A 172 4.63 29.93 33.76
C GLN A 172 4.12 28.77 32.88
N SER A 173 2.84 28.74 32.49
CA SER A 173 2.29 27.65 31.65
C SER A 173 1.59 28.24 30.43
N TYR A 174 1.90 27.72 29.24
CA TYR A 174 1.27 28.11 27.97
C TYR A 174 0.14 27.15 27.61
N GLY A 175 -1.03 27.70 27.29
CA GLY A 175 -2.19 26.93 26.86
C GLY A 175 -2.90 27.53 25.65
N LEU A 176 -3.48 26.63 24.86
CA LEU A 176 -4.74 26.76 24.10
C LEU A 176 -5.01 28.06 23.32
N TYR A 177 -4.92 27.96 21.98
CA TYR A 177 -5.48 28.94 21.05
C TYR A 177 -7.01 28.84 20.93
N PRO A 178 -7.76 29.97 20.95
CA PRO A 178 -9.13 30.04 20.47
C PRO A 178 -9.23 30.53 19.00
N GLN A 179 -10.32 30.15 18.33
CA GLN A 179 -10.75 30.69 17.03
C GLN A 179 -11.37 32.10 17.18
N PRO A 180 -11.25 32.95 16.16
CA PRO A 180 -12.25 33.99 15.90
C PRO A 180 -12.73 34.02 14.44
N GLY A 181 -14.06 34.02 14.27
CA GLY A 181 -14.72 34.54 13.06
C GLY A 181 -15.59 35.73 13.44
N GLY A 182 -15.54 36.82 12.65
CA GLY A 182 -16.35 38.02 12.91
C GLY A 182 -15.97 39.18 11.99
N ASN A 183 -16.97 39.76 11.33
CA ASN A 183 -16.79 40.95 10.49
C ASN A 183 -16.66 42.22 11.33
N MET A 184 -15.87 43.20 10.86
CA MET A 184 -15.91 44.59 11.36
C MET A 184 -15.57 45.55 10.22
N GLN A 185 -16.27 46.70 10.16
CA GLN A 185 -16.06 47.69 9.09
C GLN A 185 -14.74 48.49 9.27
N GLN A 186 -14.20 48.98 8.15
CA GLN A 186 -13.09 49.95 8.15
C GLN A 186 -13.62 51.39 8.37
N PRO A 187 -12.98 52.21 9.22
CA PRO A 187 -13.21 53.65 9.29
C PRO A 187 -12.41 54.41 8.22
N GLN A 188 -12.90 55.58 7.82
CA GLN A 188 -12.26 56.45 6.83
C GLN A 188 -11.13 57.30 7.45
N GLY A 189 -10.08 57.58 6.66
CA GLY A 189 -9.03 58.56 7.00
C GLY A 189 -9.24 59.92 6.29
N PRO A 190 -8.80 61.05 6.86
CA PRO A 190 -8.97 62.38 6.27
C PRO A 190 -7.96 62.68 5.16
N GLY A 191 -8.34 63.57 4.23
CA GLY A 191 -7.53 63.94 3.07
C GLY A 191 -6.80 65.29 3.17
N ALA A 192 -6.02 65.59 2.13
CA ALA A 192 -5.40 66.88 1.83
C ALA A 192 -5.51 67.16 0.31
N GLY A 193 -5.38 68.42 -0.14
CA GLY A 193 -5.61 68.78 -1.55
C GLY A 193 -4.79 69.98 -2.06
N TYR A 194 -5.35 70.68 -3.06
CA TYR A 194 -4.82 71.83 -3.84
C TYR A 194 -3.99 71.49 -5.13
N PRO A 195 -3.97 72.35 -6.19
CA PRO A 195 -5.15 72.88 -6.89
C PRO A 195 -5.03 73.12 -8.43
N GLY A 196 -6.16 73.19 -9.13
CA GLY A 196 -6.36 73.95 -10.39
C GLY A 196 -5.84 73.35 -11.72
N GLN A 197 -6.26 73.80 -12.91
CA GLN A 197 -7.41 74.66 -13.27
C GLN A 197 -7.85 74.38 -14.76
N PRO A 198 -8.65 75.24 -15.44
CA PRO A 198 -10.03 74.98 -15.89
C PRO A 198 -10.18 74.30 -17.28
N GLY A 199 -11.41 73.90 -17.62
CA GLY A 199 -11.77 73.30 -18.92
C GLY A 199 -12.72 74.13 -19.81
N GLN A 200 -13.11 73.57 -20.96
CA GLN A 200 -14.09 74.10 -21.93
C GLN A 200 -14.84 72.91 -22.61
N PRO A 201 -16.17 72.98 -22.86
CA PRO A 201 -16.94 71.93 -23.53
C PRO A 201 -17.31 72.26 -24.99
N MET A 202 -17.49 71.24 -25.84
CA MET A 202 -18.12 71.35 -27.18
C MET A 202 -18.71 69.98 -27.64
N PRO A 203 -19.51 69.87 -28.74
CA PRO A 203 -20.82 69.23 -28.62
C PRO A 203 -21.00 67.97 -29.48
N GLY A 204 -22.12 67.27 -29.27
CA GLY A 204 -22.51 66.10 -30.06
C GLY A 204 -23.49 66.43 -31.20
N TYR A 205 -23.14 65.99 -32.40
CA TYR A 205 -24.00 65.58 -33.53
C TYR A 205 -23.18 64.53 -34.30
N GLY A 206 -23.72 63.50 -34.95
CA GLY A 206 -25.10 63.25 -35.33
C GLY A 206 -25.14 62.88 -36.81
N GLY A 207 -24.85 61.62 -37.14
CA GLY A 207 -24.79 61.12 -38.51
C GLY A 207 -24.58 59.61 -38.55
N ALA A 208 -25.38 58.90 -39.36
CA ALA A 208 -25.36 57.44 -39.43
C ALA A 208 -24.94 56.95 -40.82
N ALA A 209 -24.09 55.92 -40.84
CA ALA A 209 -23.80 55.10 -42.01
C ALA A 209 -23.66 53.64 -41.55
N PRO A 210 -24.23 52.65 -42.26
CA PRO A 210 -24.27 51.27 -41.78
C PRO A 210 -22.96 50.53 -42.06
N THR A 211 -22.46 49.81 -41.05
CA THR A 211 -21.40 48.80 -41.21
C THR A 211 -21.94 47.40 -40.86
N PRO A 212 -21.42 46.31 -41.46
CA PRO A 212 -22.02 44.98 -41.29
C PRO A 212 -21.95 44.43 -39.86
N SER A 213 -23.07 43.89 -39.39
CA SER A 213 -23.22 43.37 -38.03
C SER A 213 -22.53 42.01 -37.85
N TYR A 214 -21.41 41.97 -37.13
CA TYR A 214 -20.93 40.74 -36.49
C TYR A 214 -21.62 40.54 -35.13
N PRO A 215 -22.12 39.33 -34.80
CA PRO A 215 -22.79 39.07 -33.53
C PRO A 215 -21.91 39.32 -32.31
N LYS A 216 -22.49 39.94 -31.28
CA LYS A 216 -21.88 40.15 -29.97
C LYS A 216 -21.69 38.80 -29.27
N ALA A 217 -20.51 38.55 -28.69
CA ALA A 217 -20.26 37.33 -27.93
C ALA A 217 -21.24 37.22 -26.73
N PRO A 218 -21.86 36.05 -26.47
CA PRO A 218 -22.72 35.86 -25.30
C PRO A 218 -21.91 35.90 -23.99
N SER A 219 -22.53 36.39 -22.92
CA SER A 219 -21.95 36.37 -21.58
C SER A 219 -21.85 34.94 -21.03
N PRO A 220 -20.75 34.56 -20.35
CA PRO A 220 -20.54 33.20 -19.87
C PRO A 220 -21.29 32.93 -18.54
N ASN A 221 -22.62 32.90 -18.57
CA ASN A 221 -23.41 32.26 -17.51
C ASN A 221 -24.82 31.85 -18.02
N PRO A 222 -25.06 30.58 -18.35
CA PRO A 222 -26.42 30.05 -18.45
C PRO A 222 -26.98 29.94 -17.03
N SER A 223 -28.03 30.71 -16.72
CA SER A 223 -28.74 30.57 -15.45
C SER A 223 -29.28 29.14 -15.32
N MET A 224 -28.90 28.42 -14.25
CA MET A 224 -29.55 27.15 -13.94
C MET A 224 -31.07 27.36 -13.79
N PRO A 225 -31.91 26.39 -14.20
CA PRO A 225 -33.32 26.39 -13.87
C PRO A 225 -33.49 26.53 -12.36
N ALA A 226 -34.23 27.55 -11.91
CA ALA A 226 -34.50 27.76 -10.50
C ALA A 226 -35.33 26.58 -9.97
N TYR A 227 -34.73 25.74 -9.12
CA TYR A 227 -35.43 24.62 -8.52
C TYR A 227 -36.52 25.16 -7.60
N GLY A 228 -37.78 24.88 -7.93
CA GLY A 228 -38.93 25.39 -7.18
C GLY A 228 -38.85 24.96 -5.71
N GLY A 229 -39.03 25.92 -4.79
CA GLY A 229 -38.92 25.70 -3.35
C GLY A 229 -40.06 24.86 -2.77
N GLY A 230 -40.06 23.55 -3.04
CA GLY A 230 -40.87 22.55 -2.34
C GLY A 230 -40.11 22.04 -1.11
N GLY A 231 -40.65 22.30 0.09
CA GLY A 231 -40.01 21.88 1.34
C GLY A 231 -40.03 20.35 1.51
N GLY A 232 -38.91 19.69 1.23
CA GLY A 232 -38.74 18.26 1.45
C GLY A 232 -37.26 17.88 1.40
N GLY A 233 -36.72 17.40 2.52
CA GLY A 233 -35.32 16.99 2.63
C GLY A 233 -35.07 15.68 1.87
N GLY A 234 -34.85 15.77 0.56
CA GLY A 234 -34.53 14.65 -0.32
C GLY A 234 -33.17 14.05 0.01
N THR A 235 -33.12 13.17 1.01
CA THR A 235 -31.95 12.34 1.27
C THR A 235 -31.72 11.43 0.07
N MET A 236 -30.56 11.59 -0.59
CA MET A 236 -30.06 10.57 -1.51
C MET A 236 -30.05 9.23 -0.76
N PRO A 237 -30.57 8.12 -1.33
CA PRO A 237 -30.71 6.85 -0.62
C PRO A 237 -29.34 6.20 -0.39
N ILE A 238 -28.63 6.67 0.64
CA ILE A 238 -27.52 5.96 1.26
C ILE A 238 -28.11 4.69 1.85
N ALA A 239 -27.96 3.58 1.13
CA ALA A 239 -28.32 2.27 1.65
C ALA A 239 -27.61 2.08 3.00
N PRO A 240 -28.35 1.78 4.09
CA PRO A 240 -27.77 1.71 5.42
C PRO A 240 -26.62 0.68 5.44
N PRO A 241 -25.54 0.90 6.20
CA PRO A 241 -24.38 0.03 6.20
C PRO A 241 -24.77 -1.36 6.66
N VAL A 242 -24.96 -2.27 5.70
CA VAL A 242 -25.31 -3.67 5.95
C VAL A 242 -24.16 -4.29 6.74
N ASN A 243 -24.43 -4.68 7.99
CA ASN A 243 -23.46 -5.40 8.80
C ASN A 243 -23.29 -6.82 8.24
N ARG A 244 -22.38 -6.97 7.25
CA ARG A 244 -22.04 -8.24 6.60
C ARG A 244 -21.15 -9.15 7.48
N GLY A 245 -20.95 -8.79 8.76
CA GLY A 245 -19.99 -9.43 9.64
C GLY A 245 -18.54 -9.28 9.17
N TYR A 246 -17.68 -10.20 9.59
CA TYR A 246 -16.27 -10.20 9.21
C TYR A 246 -16.06 -10.66 7.76
N ARG A 247 -15.27 -9.90 6.98
CA ARG A 247 -15.10 -10.08 5.52
C ARG A 247 -13.71 -10.59 5.08
N GLY A 248 -12.83 -10.88 6.03
CA GLY A 248 -11.63 -11.66 5.79
C GLY A 248 -11.91 -13.17 5.59
N THR A 249 -10.99 -13.82 4.87
CA THR A 249 -10.93 -15.27 4.62
C THR A 249 -10.14 -15.99 5.73
N ILE A 250 -9.03 -15.41 6.18
CA ILE A 250 -8.27 -15.84 7.35
C ILE A 250 -8.92 -15.27 8.62
N LYS A 251 -8.88 -16.01 9.73
CA LYS A 251 -9.50 -15.65 11.03
C LYS A 251 -8.60 -16.05 12.19
N ASP A 252 -8.87 -15.54 13.40
CA ASP A 252 -8.27 -16.07 14.63
C ASP A 252 -8.65 -17.56 14.77
N PHE A 253 -7.65 -18.45 14.79
CA PHE A 253 -7.86 -19.89 14.99
C PHE A 253 -8.28 -20.18 16.44
N PRO A 254 -9.44 -20.82 16.69
CA PRO A 254 -9.90 -21.12 18.04
C PRO A 254 -8.94 -22.06 18.78
N GLY A 255 -8.55 -21.71 20.01
CA GLY A 255 -7.65 -22.53 20.82
C GLY A 255 -6.22 -22.64 20.32
N ALA A 256 -5.75 -21.70 19.47
CA ALA A 256 -4.36 -21.65 19.04
C ALA A 256 -3.40 -21.54 20.26
N ASP A 257 -2.37 -22.39 20.26
CA ASP A 257 -1.35 -22.44 21.29
C ASP A 257 0.00 -22.03 20.67
N GLN A 258 0.46 -20.85 21.06
CA GLN A 258 1.67 -20.22 20.52
C GLN A 258 2.93 -21.07 20.72
N LEU A 259 3.01 -21.90 21.76
CA LEU A 259 4.16 -22.78 22.01
C LEU A 259 4.10 -24.04 21.14
N LYS A 260 2.91 -24.63 20.98
CA LYS A 260 2.71 -25.76 20.05
C LYS A 260 2.94 -25.33 18.59
N ASP A 261 2.47 -24.16 18.20
CA ASP A 261 2.69 -23.60 16.86
C ASP A 261 4.18 -23.37 16.57
N VAL A 262 4.92 -22.86 17.56
CA VAL A 262 6.38 -22.73 17.52
C VAL A 262 7.09 -24.09 17.44
N GLU A 263 6.58 -25.12 18.11
CA GLU A 263 7.11 -26.49 18.03
C GLU A 263 6.86 -27.13 16.65
N VAL A 264 5.70 -26.92 16.04
CA VAL A 264 5.38 -27.37 14.67
C VAL A 264 6.34 -26.74 13.67
N LEU A 265 6.52 -25.42 13.70
CA LEU A 265 7.48 -24.74 12.82
C LEU A 265 8.91 -25.24 13.07
N ARG A 266 9.31 -25.47 14.33
CA ARG A 266 10.64 -26.02 14.65
C ARG A 266 10.82 -27.43 14.13
N LYS A 267 9.80 -28.28 14.15
CA LYS A 267 9.83 -29.65 13.60
C LYS A 267 9.90 -29.65 12.08
N ALA A 268 9.13 -28.79 11.42
CA ALA A 268 9.13 -28.64 9.97
C ALA A 268 10.50 -28.24 9.39
N MET A 269 11.29 -27.49 10.16
CA MET A 269 12.66 -27.07 9.82
C MET A 269 13.73 -27.92 10.55
N LYS A 270 13.55 -29.24 10.65
CA LYS A 270 14.47 -30.14 11.37
C LYS A 270 14.76 -31.44 10.61
N GLY A 271 15.81 -31.42 9.80
CA GLY A 271 16.39 -32.63 9.24
C GLY A 271 17.21 -32.33 8.00
N PHE A 272 17.03 -33.19 7.00
CA PHE A 272 17.39 -32.90 5.62
C PHE A 272 16.10 -32.62 4.85
N GLY A 273 16.01 -31.45 4.22
CA GLY A 273 14.75 -30.94 3.67
C GLY A 273 13.82 -30.35 4.73
N THR A 274 12.72 -29.76 4.26
CA THR A 274 11.73 -29.03 5.04
C THR A 274 10.37 -29.73 4.91
N ASP A 275 9.47 -29.51 5.87
CA ASP A 275 8.04 -29.83 5.71
C ASP A 275 7.27 -28.54 5.36
N GLU A 276 7.23 -28.19 4.07
CA GLU A 276 6.48 -27.03 3.60
C GLU A 276 4.99 -27.16 3.90
N GLN A 277 4.45 -28.38 3.92
CA GLN A 277 3.02 -28.62 4.14
C GLN A 277 2.59 -28.23 5.57
N ALA A 278 3.37 -28.60 6.58
CA ALA A 278 3.17 -28.15 7.96
C ALA A 278 3.27 -26.62 8.10
N ILE A 279 4.20 -25.97 7.38
CA ILE A 279 4.33 -24.51 7.34
C ILE A 279 3.08 -23.86 6.70
N ILE A 280 2.59 -24.42 5.59
CA ILE A 280 1.38 -23.96 4.87
C ILE A 280 0.13 -24.11 5.73
N ASP A 281 -0.07 -25.27 6.35
CA ASP A 281 -1.27 -25.54 7.13
C ASP A 281 -1.33 -24.72 8.42
N LEU A 282 -0.18 -24.43 9.04
CA LEU A 282 -0.10 -23.54 10.18
C LEU A 282 -0.28 -22.07 9.78
N LEU A 283 0.61 -21.52 8.93
CA LEU A 283 0.57 -20.08 8.60
C LEU A 283 -0.67 -19.70 7.78
N GLY A 284 -1.19 -20.63 6.96
CA GLY A 284 -2.45 -20.50 6.23
C GLY A 284 -3.71 -20.77 7.06
N SER A 285 -3.60 -21.01 8.37
CA SER A 285 -4.76 -21.12 9.28
C SER A 285 -4.69 -20.21 10.52
N ARG A 286 -3.67 -19.35 10.64
CA ARG A 286 -3.51 -18.38 11.73
C ARG A 286 -3.72 -16.96 11.24
N SER A 287 -4.37 -16.12 12.05
CA SER A 287 -4.43 -14.67 11.82
C SER A 287 -3.05 -14.02 11.95
N ASN A 288 -2.89 -12.79 11.47
CA ASN A 288 -1.67 -12.02 11.64
C ASN A 288 -1.36 -11.79 13.14
N ARG A 289 -2.40 -11.53 13.94
CA ARG A 289 -2.34 -11.44 15.40
C ARG A 289 -1.77 -12.71 16.06
N GLN A 290 -2.01 -13.88 15.47
CA GLN A 290 -1.45 -15.15 15.93
C GLN A 290 -0.07 -15.45 15.33
N ARG A 291 0.19 -15.06 14.07
CA ARG A 291 1.46 -15.28 13.35
C ARG A 291 2.62 -14.44 13.88
N VAL A 292 2.44 -13.13 14.05
CA VAL A 292 3.53 -12.20 14.44
C VAL A 292 4.15 -12.57 15.81
N PRO A 293 3.36 -12.95 16.85
CA PRO A 293 3.94 -13.40 18.13
C PRO A 293 4.79 -14.69 18.05
N LEU A 294 4.66 -15.52 17.00
CA LEU A 294 5.49 -16.73 16.83
C LEU A 294 6.97 -16.36 16.72
N LEU A 295 7.30 -15.19 16.13
CA LEU A 295 8.67 -14.68 16.05
C LEU A 295 9.33 -14.58 17.44
N ARG A 296 8.61 -14.01 18.42
CA ARG A 296 9.09 -13.86 19.79
C ARG A 296 9.14 -15.20 20.51
N ALA A 297 8.09 -16.02 20.41
CA ALA A 297 8.04 -17.30 21.12
C ALA A 297 9.07 -18.31 20.59
N TYR A 298 9.35 -18.33 19.29
CA TYR A 298 10.44 -19.15 18.71
C TYR A 298 11.81 -18.71 19.23
N LYS A 299 12.03 -17.39 19.35
CA LYS A 299 13.25 -16.82 19.95
C LYS A 299 13.40 -17.18 21.42
N THR A 300 12.32 -17.14 22.21
CA THR A 300 12.32 -17.55 23.62
C THR A 300 12.51 -19.07 23.78
N SER A 301 11.86 -19.90 22.96
CA SER A 301 11.86 -21.36 23.12
C SER A 301 13.16 -22.03 22.63
N TYR A 302 13.82 -21.46 21.61
CA TYR A 302 14.96 -22.10 20.95
C TYR A 302 16.20 -21.20 20.82
N GLY A 303 16.17 -19.95 21.29
CA GLY A 303 17.27 -18.98 21.11
C GLY A 303 17.50 -18.51 19.67
N LYS A 304 16.75 -19.07 18.72
CA LYS A 304 16.89 -18.91 17.27
C LYS A 304 16.01 -17.78 16.69
N ASP A 305 16.29 -17.37 15.46
CA ASP A 305 15.46 -16.41 14.73
C ASP A 305 14.58 -17.14 13.70
N LEU A 306 13.26 -16.96 13.79
CA LEU A 306 12.28 -17.66 12.96
C LEU A 306 12.29 -17.16 11.50
N VAL A 307 12.53 -15.86 11.27
CA VAL A 307 12.62 -15.29 9.92
C VAL A 307 13.86 -15.84 9.23
N LYS A 308 15.00 -15.86 9.94
CA LYS A 308 16.26 -16.40 9.43
C LYS A 308 16.17 -17.89 9.11
N ASP A 309 15.69 -18.71 10.04
CA ASP A 309 15.54 -20.16 9.83
C ASP A 309 14.65 -20.43 8.60
N LEU A 310 13.44 -19.85 8.53
CA LEU A 310 12.55 -20.01 7.37
C LEU A 310 13.15 -19.46 6.07
N HIS A 311 13.99 -18.42 6.12
CA HIS A 311 14.65 -17.88 4.93
C HIS A 311 15.77 -18.80 4.41
N SER A 312 16.45 -19.56 5.28
CA SER A 312 17.43 -20.58 4.85
C SER A 312 16.77 -21.85 4.30
N GLU A 313 15.62 -22.24 4.85
CA GLU A 313 14.91 -23.47 4.47
C GLU A 313 14.10 -23.29 3.17
N LEU A 314 13.44 -22.13 3.01
CA LEU A 314 12.52 -21.89 1.89
C LEU A 314 13.19 -21.14 0.71
N SER A 315 12.59 -21.22 -0.48
CA SER A 315 13.05 -20.52 -1.68
C SER A 315 11.92 -19.89 -2.52
N GLY A 316 12.29 -19.17 -3.58
CA GLY A 316 11.36 -18.58 -4.54
C GLY A 316 10.29 -17.66 -3.94
N ASP A 317 9.16 -17.58 -4.62
CA ASP A 317 7.99 -16.79 -4.23
C ASP A 317 7.22 -17.39 -3.04
N PHE A 318 7.36 -18.70 -2.80
CA PHE A 318 6.89 -19.32 -1.55
C PHE A 318 7.59 -18.70 -0.34
N ARG A 319 8.92 -18.54 -0.37
CA ARG A 319 9.65 -17.80 0.68
C ARG A 319 9.16 -16.37 0.79
N LYS A 320 9.02 -15.62 -0.32
CA LYS A 320 8.52 -14.23 -0.29
C LYS A 320 7.16 -14.14 0.41
N LEU A 321 6.23 -15.03 0.05
CA LEU A 321 4.91 -15.13 0.66
C LEU A 321 4.99 -15.43 2.16
N VAL A 322 5.72 -16.47 2.56
CA VAL A 322 5.90 -16.83 3.98
C VAL A 322 6.51 -15.67 4.78
N MET A 323 7.54 -14.99 4.27
CA MET A 323 8.11 -13.80 4.90
C MET A 323 7.09 -12.66 5.04
N ALA A 324 6.25 -12.41 4.03
CA ALA A 324 5.18 -11.42 4.09
C ALA A 324 4.10 -11.80 5.13
N THR A 325 3.78 -13.09 5.31
CA THR A 325 2.80 -13.52 6.32
C THR A 325 3.23 -13.29 7.78
N LEU A 326 4.53 -13.10 8.04
CA LEU A 326 5.08 -12.97 9.40
C LEU A 326 5.30 -11.53 9.88
N LYS A 327 5.10 -10.53 9.01
CA LYS A 327 5.16 -9.09 9.38
C LYS A 327 3.83 -8.59 9.91
N ALA A 328 3.84 -7.61 10.80
CA ALA A 328 2.63 -6.84 11.12
C ALA A 328 2.17 -6.02 9.86
N PRO A 329 0.89 -5.60 9.75
CA PRO A 329 0.38 -5.02 8.50
C PRO A 329 1.14 -3.75 8.08
N ALA A 330 1.44 -2.86 9.03
CA ALA A 330 2.21 -1.66 8.78
C ALA A 330 3.71 -1.91 8.51
N GLU A 331 4.28 -3.00 9.03
CA GLU A 331 5.65 -3.44 8.70
C GLU A 331 5.74 -3.99 7.28
N LEU A 332 4.70 -4.71 6.83
CA LEU A 332 4.59 -5.17 5.45
C LEU A 332 4.44 -3.97 4.51
N ASP A 333 3.43 -3.12 4.72
CA ASP A 333 3.17 -1.94 3.88
C ASP A 333 4.36 -0.96 3.86
N ALA A 334 4.98 -0.66 5.01
CA ALA A 334 6.18 0.18 5.04
C ALA A 334 7.34 -0.43 4.25
N SER A 335 7.49 -1.76 4.26
CA SER A 335 8.55 -2.43 3.50
C SER A 335 8.26 -2.54 2.00
N GLU A 336 6.98 -2.69 1.61
CA GLU A 336 6.56 -2.64 0.21
C GLU A 336 6.75 -1.24 -0.37
N LEU A 337 6.37 -0.19 0.38
CA LEU A 337 6.65 1.21 0.05
C LEU A 337 8.17 1.46 -0.06
N HIS A 338 8.97 0.95 0.87
CA HIS A 338 10.43 1.11 0.82
C HIS A 338 11.03 0.41 -0.40
N SER A 339 10.57 -0.79 -0.73
CA SER A 339 10.99 -1.54 -1.93
C SER A 339 10.50 -0.91 -3.24
N ALA A 340 9.37 -0.19 -3.22
CA ALA A 340 8.87 0.56 -4.36
C ALA A 340 9.65 1.85 -4.63
N ILE A 341 10.30 2.42 -3.61
CA ILE A 341 11.12 3.63 -3.73
C ILE A 341 12.59 3.27 -4.01
N LYS A 342 13.14 2.32 -3.26
CA LYS A 342 14.57 1.97 -3.29
C LYS A 342 14.94 1.18 -4.56
N GLY A 343 15.42 1.88 -5.58
CA GLY A 343 16.02 1.22 -6.74
C GLY A 343 16.56 2.17 -7.81
N ALA A 344 16.65 1.64 -9.03
CA ALA A 344 16.69 2.45 -10.24
C ALA A 344 15.29 2.42 -10.86
N GLY A 345 14.61 3.56 -10.86
CA GLY A 345 13.16 3.62 -11.09
C GLY A 345 12.35 3.37 -9.80
N THR A 346 11.06 3.69 -9.86
CA THR A 346 10.08 3.54 -8.78
C THR A 346 9.03 2.50 -9.19
N ASP A 347 8.32 1.88 -8.23
CA ASP A 347 7.07 1.15 -8.48
C ASP A 347 5.89 2.05 -8.08
N GLU A 348 5.52 2.97 -8.99
CA GLU A 348 4.42 3.91 -8.80
C GLU A 348 3.11 3.17 -8.53
N ALA A 349 2.93 2.00 -9.15
CA ALA A 349 1.75 1.17 -8.96
C ALA A 349 1.63 0.64 -7.51
N CYS A 350 2.73 0.28 -6.86
CA CYS A 350 2.75 -0.07 -5.43
C CYS A 350 2.45 1.14 -4.54
N LEU A 351 3.11 2.29 -4.78
CA LEU A 351 2.86 3.52 -4.02
C LEU A 351 1.39 3.95 -4.09
N ILE A 352 0.83 3.95 -5.30
CA ILE A 352 -0.58 4.25 -5.56
C ILE A 352 -1.50 3.24 -4.86
N GLU A 353 -1.22 1.94 -4.94
CA GLU A 353 -2.07 0.89 -4.36
C GLU A 353 -2.17 0.97 -2.83
N ILE A 354 -1.05 1.19 -2.15
CA ILE A 354 -1.04 1.32 -0.68
C ILE A 354 -1.67 2.66 -0.28
N LEU A 355 -1.17 3.79 -0.80
CA LEU A 355 -1.56 5.12 -0.32
C LEU A 355 -3.01 5.51 -0.68
N SER A 356 -3.61 4.94 -1.72
CA SER A 356 -5.02 5.20 -2.07
C SER A 356 -6.03 4.30 -1.34
N SER A 357 -5.62 3.12 -0.85
CA SER A 357 -6.54 2.10 -0.32
C SER A 357 -6.70 2.13 1.19
N ARG A 358 -5.61 2.39 1.92
CA ARG A 358 -5.55 2.38 3.39
C ARG A 358 -6.34 3.55 4.01
N SER A 359 -6.77 3.38 5.24
CA SER A 359 -7.40 4.41 6.07
C SER A 359 -6.36 5.39 6.63
N SER A 360 -6.82 6.55 7.08
CA SER A 360 -5.98 7.55 7.76
C SER A 360 -5.26 7.01 8.99
N ALA A 361 -5.84 6.03 9.69
CA ALA A 361 -5.21 5.38 10.83
C ALA A 361 -4.06 4.45 10.41
N GLU A 362 -4.27 3.62 9.39
CA GLU A 362 -3.24 2.75 8.82
C GLU A 362 -2.07 3.57 8.26
N ILE A 363 -2.33 4.64 7.50
CA ILE A 363 -1.28 5.52 6.94
C ILE A 363 -0.40 6.15 8.04
N ARG A 364 -0.99 6.63 9.14
CA ARG A 364 -0.22 7.22 10.24
C ARG A 364 0.66 6.18 10.96
N GLU A 365 0.21 4.94 11.08
CA GLU A 365 1.02 3.84 11.63
C GLU A 365 2.12 3.38 10.66
N ILE A 366 1.83 3.32 9.34
CA ILE A 366 2.82 3.09 8.29
C ILE A 366 3.92 4.16 8.35
N ASN A 367 3.58 5.44 8.48
CA ASN A 367 4.55 6.52 8.66
C ASN A 367 5.44 6.32 9.90
N ARG A 368 4.84 5.91 11.02
CA ARG A 368 5.57 5.63 12.28
C ARG A 368 6.56 4.49 12.09
N VAL A 369 6.13 3.38 11.48
CA VAL A 369 6.98 2.20 11.22
C VAL A 369 8.06 2.51 10.19
N TYR A 370 7.71 3.16 9.07
CA TYR A 370 8.67 3.54 8.02
C TYR A 370 9.81 4.41 8.58
N LYS A 371 9.47 5.42 9.39
CA LYS A 371 10.47 6.28 10.04
C LYS A 371 11.29 5.54 11.09
N LEU A 372 10.71 4.58 11.80
CA LEU A 372 11.40 3.75 12.79
C LEU A 372 12.40 2.80 12.13
N GLU A 373 12.04 2.13 11.04
CA GLU A 373 12.89 1.20 10.31
C GLU A 373 13.98 1.94 9.51
N TYR A 374 13.56 2.79 8.56
CA TYR A 374 14.43 3.34 7.52
C TYR A 374 15.09 4.68 7.87
N LYS A 375 14.82 5.22 9.07
CA LYS A 375 15.38 6.47 9.63
C LYS A 375 15.15 7.75 8.81
N LYS A 376 14.37 7.65 7.73
CA LYS A 376 13.90 8.72 6.83
C LYS A 376 12.36 8.73 6.90
N SER A 377 11.69 9.87 6.78
CA SER A 377 10.21 9.84 6.70
C SER A 377 9.75 9.29 5.34
N LEU A 378 8.51 8.79 5.28
CA LEU A 378 7.91 8.36 4.02
C LEU A 378 7.72 9.56 3.06
N GLU A 379 7.41 10.74 3.59
CA GLU A 379 7.29 11.98 2.82
C GLU A 379 8.63 12.39 2.19
N ASP A 380 9.74 12.36 2.94
CA ASP A 380 11.08 12.62 2.40
C ASP A 380 11.50 11.57 1.35
N ALA A 381 11.01 10.33 1.50
CA ALA A 381 11.30 9.23 0.58
C ALA A 381 10.56 9.43 -0.75
N ILE A 382 9.24 9.62 -0.70
CA ILE A 382 8.42 9.97 -1.86
C ILE A 382 8.92 11.26 -2.53
N SER A 383 9.35 12.25 -1.75
CA SER A 383 9.75 13.56 -2.28
C SER A 383 11.04 13.54 -3.11
N GLY A 384 11.97 12.64 -2.79
CA GLY A 384 13.22 12.48 -3.54
C GLY A 384 13.02 11.79 -4.87
N ASP A 385 12.17 10.75 -4.89
CA ASP A 385 12.15 9.76 -5.95
C ASP A 385 10.95 9.95 -6.91
N THR A 386 10.01 10.85 -6.58
CA THR A 386 8.87 11.23 -7.45
C THR A 386 8.83 12.73 -7.73
N SER A 387 8.10 13.16 -8.77
CA SER A 387 8.08 14.57 -9.21
C SER A 387 6.70 15.12 -9.58
N GLY A 388 6.65 16.41 -9.91
CA GLY A 388 5.46 17.09 -10.44
C GLY A 388 4.24 17.02 -9.53
N HIS A 389 3.07 16.87 -10.15
CA HIS A 389 1.78 16.77 -9.46
C HIS A 389 1.55 15.36 -8.89
N PHE A 390 2.19 14.33 -9.45
CA PHE A 390 2.16 12.97 -8.91
C PHE A 390 2.78 12.89 -7.50
N ARG A 391 3.95 13.52 -7.30
CA ARG A 391 4.54 13.70 -5.96
C ARG A 391 3.56 14.39 -5.00
N ARG A 392 2.89 15.46 -5.42
CA ARG A 392 1.91 16.18 -4.57
C ARG A 392 0.75 15.27 -4.17
N LEU A 393 0.25 14.43 -5.07
CA LEU A 393 -0.78 13.43 -4.79
C LEU A 393 -0.31 12.41 -3.75
N LEU A 394 0.85 11.78 -3.97
CA LEU A 394 1.40 10.78 -3.06
C LEU A 394 1.67 11.35 -1.66
N ILE A 395 2.25 12.55 -1.56
CA ILE A 395 2.45 13.24 -0.28
C ILE A 395 1.12 13.51 0.42
N SER A 396 0.10 13.98 -0.32
CA SER A 396 -1.22 14.31 0.24
C SER A 396 -1.95 13.09 0.80
N LEU A 397 -1.78 11.93 0.16
CA LEU A 397 -2.27 10.64 0.67
C LEU A 397 -1.43 10.17 1.89
N ALA A 398 -0.10 10.26 1.80
CA ALA A 398 0.84 9.87 2.85
C ALA A 398 0.69 10.69 4.14
N GLN A 399 0.07 11.88 4.12
CA GLN A 399 -0.27 12.61 5.36
C GLN A 399 -1.23 11.83 6.27
N GLY A 400 -2.08 10.94 5.72
CA GLY A 400 -3.08 10.22 6.52
C GLY A 400 -4.07 11.16 7.22
N ASN A 401 -4.48 12.22 6.53
CA ASN A 401 -5.34 13.30 7.04
C ASN A 401 -6.65 13.44 6.25
N ARG A 402 -7.21 12.32 5.79
CA ARG A 402 -8.56 12.29 5.20
C ARG A 402 -9.61 12.42 6.30
N ASP A 403 -10.68 13.14 6.01
CA ASP A 403 -11.90 13.14 6.82
C ASP A 403 -12.54 11.74 6.80
N GLU A 404 -12.71 11.09 7.95
CA GLU A 404 -13.32 9.75 8.06
C GLU A 404 -14.79 9.83 8.54
N ARG A 405 -15.46 10.99 8.42
CA ARG A 405 -16.88 11.15 8.80
C ARG A 405 -17.83 10.51 7.78
N GLU A 406 -18.78 9.73 8.30
CA GLU A 406 -19.88 9.13 7.52
C GLU A 406 -21.01 10.13 7.16
N THR A 407 -21.10 11.27 7.87
CA THR A 407 -22.09 12.33 7.60
C THR A 407 -21.74 13.11 6.33
N VAL A 408 -22.70 13.28 5.42
CA VAL A 408 -22.54 14.01 4.15
C VAL A 408 -23.22 15.38 4.22
N ASP A 409 -22.49 16.45 3.89
CA ASP A 409 -23.04 17.80 3.72
C ASP A 409 -23.38 18.01 2.23
N ILE A 410 -24.68 18.09 1.92
CA ILE A 410 -25.19 18.22 0.56
C ILE A 410 -24.83 19.56 -0.10
N SER A 411 -24.66 20.64 0.68
CA SER A 411 -24.21 21.93 0.15
C SER A 411 -22.73 21.86 -0.24
N LEU A 412 -21.90 21.25 0.61
CA LEU A 412 -20.50 21.03 0.30
C LEU A 412 -20.32 20.03 -0.87
N VAL A 413 -21.20 19.04 -1.02
CA VAL A 413 -21.23 18.14 -2.19
C VAL A 413 -21.42 18.91 -3.50
N GLN A 414 -22.38 19.84 -3.53
CA GLN A 414 -22.62 20.69 -4.71
C GLN A 414 -21.42 21.61 -5.00
N GLN A 415 -20.84 22.22 -3.95
CA GLN A 415 -19.66 23.08 -4.07
C GLN A 415 -18.43 22.31 -4.60
N ASP A 416 -18.14 21.13 -4.06
CA ASP A 416 -17.01 20.31 -4.51
C ASP A 416 -17.22 19.77 -5.94
N ALA A 417 -18.44 19.36 -6.30
CA ALA A 417 -18.76 18.94 -7.66
C ALA A 417 -18.59 20.08 -8.68
N GLN A 418 -19.09 21.28 -8.36
CA GLN A 418 -18.89 22.49 -9.16
C GLN A 418 -17.40 22.88 -9.24
N ALA A 419 -16.64 22.72 -8.15
CA ALA A 419 -15.20 23.00 -8.12
C ALA A 419 -14.40 22.01 -8.99
N LEU A 420 -14.73 20.71 -8.97
CA LEU A 420 -14.12 19.71 -9.88
C LEU A 420 -14.50 19.96 -11.35
N TYR A 421 -15.73 20.40 -11.63
CA TYR A 421 -16.17 20.73 -12.98
C TYR A 421 -15.45 21.98 -13.53
N ALA A 422 -15.39 23.04 -12.71
CA ALA A 422 -14.63 24.26 -13.01
C ALA A 422 -13.11 24.02 -13.14
N ALA A 423 -12.58 23.02 -12.45
CA ALA A 423 -11.17 22.63 -12.50
C ALA A 423 -10.80 21.76 -13.70
N GLY A 424 -11.76 21.21 -14.45
CA GLY A 424 -11.49 20.35 -15.61
C GLY A 424 -12.34 20.70 -16.82
N GLU A 425 -13.44 19.96 -17.05
CA GLU A 425 -14.30 20.04 -18.24
C GLU A 425 -14.76 21.47 -18.65
N ASN A 426 -14.75 22.45 -17.74
CA ASN A 426 -15.14 23.84 -18.01
C ASN A 426 -13.95 24.78 -18.35
N LYS A 427 -12.75 24.25 -18.61
CA LYS A 427 -11.55 25.03 -18.98
C LYS A 427 -10.64 24.26 -19.95
N LEU A 428 -9.64 24.94 -20.51
CA LEU A 428 -8.58 24.29 -21.30
C LEU A 428 -7.45 23.82 -20.37
N GLY A 429 -7.25 22.50 -20.30
CA GLY A 429 -6.34 21.84 -19.35
C GLY A 429 -6.82 21.95 -17.90
N THR A 430 -6.38 21.07 -17.02
CA THR A 430 -6.97 20.92 -15.68
C THR A 430 -6.24 21.69 -14.57
N ASP A 431 -6.90 21.90 -13.43
CA ASP A 431 -6.29 22.27 -12.13
C ASP A 431 -6.23 20.99 -11.28
N GLU A 432 -5.14 20.26 -11.42
CA GLU A 432 -4.90 18.99 -10.73
C GLU A 432 -4.66 19.20 -9.23
N SER A 433 -4.34 20.44 -8.83
CA SER A 433 -4.23 20.82 -7.42
C SER A 433 -5.61 20.90 -6.76
N LYS A 434 -6.65 21.36 -7.47
CA LYS A 434 -8.05 21.28 -7.01
C LYS A 434 -8.52 19.83 -6.89
N PHE A 435 -8.25 19.01 -7.90
CA PHE A 435 -8.55 17.58 -7.86
C PHE A 435 -7.88 16.91 -6.66
N ASN A 436 -6.57 17.12 -6.45
CA ASN A 436 -5.85 16.59 -5.31
C ASN A 436 -6.46 17.05 -3.96
N ALA A 437 -6.70 18.35 -3.80
CA ALA A 437 -7.23 18.92 -2.55
C ALA A 437 -8.61 18.35 -2.17
N ILE A 438 -9.49 18.08 -3.14
CA ILE A 438 -10.82 17.50 -2.90
C ILE A 438 -10.71 15.98 -2.72
N LEU A 439 -10.07 15.28 -3.66
CA LEU A 439 -10.02 13.81 -3.70
C LEU A 439 -9.21 13.18 -2.56
N CYS A 440 -8.23 13.88 -1.99
CA CYS A 440 -7.43 13.39 -0.87
C CYS A 440 -8.02 13.71 0.51
N ALA A 441 -8.64 14.88 0.69
CA ALA A 441 -9.06 15.36 2.00
C ALA A 441 -10.50 14.95 2.41
N ARG A 442 -11.45 14.88 1.48
CA ARG A 442 -12.87 14.61 1.80
C ARG A 442 -13.15 13.15 2.13
N SER A 443 -14.23 12.87 2.87
CA SER A 443 -14.59 11.50 3.27
C SER A 443 -15.08 10.64 2.11
N LYS A 444 -14.96 9.31 2.26
CA LYS A 444 -15.37 8.36 1.21
C LYS A 444 -16.88 8.47 0.91
N PRO A 445 -17.80 8.60 1.88
CA PRO A 445 -19.22 8.86 1.62
C PRO A 445 -19.47 10.21 0.93
N HIS A 446 -18.80 11.28 1.37
CA HIS A 446 -18.91 12.60 0.75
C HIS A 446 -18.49 12.57 -0.72
N LEU A 447 -17.33 11.98 -1.03
CA LEU A 447 -16.83 11.89 -2.40
C LEU A 447 -17.69 10.99 -3.30
N ARG A 448 -18.32 9.94 -2.78
CA ARG A 448 -19.34 9.18 -3.53
C ARG A 448 -20.51 10.06 -3.95
N ALA A 449 -21.01 10.92 -3.06
CA ALA A 449 -22.06 11.88 -3.38
C ALA A 449 -21.58 12.96 -4.38
N VAL A 450 -20.36 13.49 -4.23
CA VAL A 450 -19.72 14.40 -5.20
C VAL A 450 -19.63 13.76 -6.58
N PHE A 451 -19.27 12.47 -6.70
CA PHE A 451 -19.16 11.81 -8.00
C PHE A 451 -20.52 11.64 -8.70
N LEU A 452 -21.60 11.39 -7.94
CA LEU A 452 -22.97 11.35 -8.48
C LEU A 452 -23.43 12.75 -8.93
N GLN A 453 -23.22 13.77 -8.10
CA GLN A 453 -23.55 15.16 -8.41
C GLN A 453 -22.78 15.67 -9.64
N TYR A 454 -21.48 15.35 -9.74
CA TYR A 454 -20.64 15.67 -10.89
C TYR A 454 -21.17 15.03 -12.18
N GLN A 455 -21.48 13.72 -12.14
CA GLN A 455 -22.04 12.99 -13.28
C GLN A 455 -23.38 13.58 -13.74
N GLN A 456 -24.24 14.02 -12.81
CA GLN A 456 -25.50 14.71 -13.14
C GLN A 456 -25.29 16.10 -13.76
N MET A 457 -24.22 16.81 -13.38
CA MET A 457 -23.94 18.17 -13.87
C MET A 457 -23.33 18.21 -15.27
N CYS A 458 -22.43 17.28 -15.61
CA CYS A 458 -21.70 17.29 -16.89
C CYS A 458 -21.97 16.07 -17.79
N GLY A 459 -22.81 15.12 -17.36
CA GLY A 459 -23.11 13.89 -18.10
C GLY A 459 -21.94 12.90 -18.19
N ARG A 460 -20.88 13.09 -17.38
CA ARG A 460 -19.62 12.33 -17.47
C ARG A 460 -19.15 11.83 -16.11
N ASP A 461 -18.69 10.59 -16.06
CA ASP A 461 -18.03 10.02 -14.88
C ASP A 461 -16.70 10.73 -14.60
N ILE A 462 -16.39 11.01 -13.33
CA ILE A 462 -15.15 11.70 -12.94
C ILE A 462 -13.88 10.99 -13.47
N GLU A 463 -13.87 9.66 -13.57
CA GLU A 463 -12.80 8.89 -14.22
C GLU A 463 -12.63 9.26 -15.70
N LYS A 464 -13.73 9.38 -16.46
CA LYS A 464 -13.67 9.76 -17.89
C LYS A 464 -13.18 11.19 -18.09
N SER A 465 -13.29 12.06 -17.08
CA SER A 465 -12.69 13.38 -17.08
C SER A 465 -11.19 13.30 -16.78
N ILE A 466 -10.79 12.56 -15.74
CA ILE A 466 -9.38 12.31 -15.38
C ILE A 466 -8.60 11.74 -16.59
N ASN A 467 -9.12 10.71 -17.26
CA ASN A 467 -8.53 10.09 -18.45
C ASN A 467 -8.36 11.03 -19.67
N ARG A 468 -9.04 12.18 -19.70
CA ARG A 468 -8.96 13.17 -20.80
C ARG A 468 -8.02 14.33 -20.49
N GLU A 469 -7.86 14.61 -19.20
CA GLU A 469 -7.25 15.84 -18.69
C GLU A 469 -5.90 15.62 -18.02
N MET A 470 -5.60 14.38 -17.65
CA MET A 470 -4.36 13.96 -16.98
C MET A 470 -3.74 12.79 -17.75
N SER A 471 -2.45 12.55 -17.52
CA SER A 471 -1.73 11.43 -18.14
C SER A 471 -0.75 10.77 -17.16
N GLY A 472 -0.39 9.53 -17.43
CA GLY A 472 0.72 8.82 -16.76
C GLY A 472 0.43 8.50 -15.29
N ASP A 473 1.39 8.73 -14.41
CA ASP A 473 1.31 8.31 -13.00
C ASP A 473 0.30 9.15 -12.21
N LEU A 474 0.11 10.41 -12.59
CA LEU A 474 -0.93 11.28 -12.02
C LEU A 474 -2.33 10.77 -12.36
N GLU A 475 -2.58 10.46 -13.63
CA GLU A 475 -3.85 9.84 -14.08
C GLU A 475 -4.07 8.53 -13.33
N SER A 476 -3.07 7.64 -13.35
CA SER A 476 -3.10 6.34 -12.69
C SER A 476 -3.39 6.44 -11.19
N GLY A 477 -2.77 7.41 -10.51
CA GLY A 477 -2.96 7.69 -9.09
C GLY A 477 -4.35 8.24 -8.78
N MET A 478 -4.82 9.24 -9.53
CA MET A 478 -6.15 9.83 -9.35
C MET A 478 -7.26 8.80 -9.61
N LEU A 479 -7.10 7.96 -10.63
CA LEU A 479 -8.03 6.86 -10.91
C LEU A 479 -8.05 5.81 -9.81
N ALA A 480 -6.90 5.44 -9.24
CA ALA A 480 -6.85 4.53 -8.10
C ALA A 480 -7.55 5.13 -6.87
N VAL A 481 -7.34 6.42 -6.58
CA VAL A 481 -8.05 7.12 -5.50
C VAL A 481 -9.57 7.09 -5.73
N VAL A 482 -10.06 7.43 -6.92
CA VAL A 482 -11.50 7.36 -7.25
C VAL A 482 -12.04 5.93 -7.12
N LYS A 483 -11.33 4.91 -7.63
CA LYS A 483 -11.74 3.50 -7.52
C LYS A 483 -11.77 3.02 -6.07
N CYS A 484 -10.74 3.33 -5.28
CA CYS A 484 -10.67 3.02 -3.85
C CYS A 484 -11.79 3.70 -3.04
N ILE A 485 -12.19 4.93 -3.41
CA ILE A 485 -13.36 5.62 -2.83
C ILE A 485 -14.65 4.90 -3.21
N LYS A 486 -14.88 4.64 -4.50
CA LYS A 486 -16.11 4.01 -4.99
C LYS A 486 -16.30 2.59 -4.45
N ASN A 487 -15.33 1.71 -4.66
CA ASN A 487 -15.37 0.30 -4.26
C ASN A 487 -13.94 -0.27 -4.13
N THR A 488 -13.37 -0.22 -2.91
CA THR A 488 -12.00 -0.72 -2.65
C THR A 488 -11.83 -2.22 -2.93
N PRO A 489 -12.81 -3.11 -2.61
CA PRO A 489 -12.76 -4.51 -3.05
C PRO A 489 -12.68 -4.69 -4.57
N ALA A 490 -13.44 -3.93 -5.36
CA ALA A 490 -13.36 -3.98 -6.82
C ALA A 490 -12.02 -3.49 -7.37
N TYR A 491 -11.41 -2.46 -6.74
CA TYR A 491 -10.05 -2.03 -7.09
C TYR A 491 -9.03 -3.15 -6.88
N PHE A 492 -9.08 -3.85 -5.74
CA PHE A 492 -8.19 -5.00 -5.50
C PHE A 492 -8.49 -6.18 -6.42
N ALA A 493 -9.74 -6.43 -6.78
CA ALA A 493 -10.09 -7.43 -7.79
C ALA A 493 -9.46 -7.09 -9.17
N GLU A 494 -9.54 -5.83 -9.61
CA GLU A 494 -8.87 -5.36 -10.84
C GLU A 494 -7.35 -5.50 -10.75
N ARG A 495 -6.76 -5.19 -9.60
CA ARG A 495 -5.31 -5.30 -9.36
C ARG A 495 -4.83 -6.75 -9.40
N LEU A 496 -5.56 -7.69 -8.79
CA LEU A 496 -5.29 -9.13 -8.85
C LEU A 496 -5.46 -9.68 -10.26
N TYR A 497 -6.50 -9.27 -10.99
CA TYR A 497 -6.69 -9.65 -12.40
C TYR A 497 -5.53 -9.13 -13.26
N LYS A 498 -5.12 -7.87 -13.11
CA LYS A 498 -3.93 -7.31 -13.78
C LYS A 498 -2.58 -7.90 -13.32
N ALA A 499 -2.55 -8.67 -12.24
CA ALA A 499 -1.35 -9.37 -11.77
C ALA A 499 -1.19 -10.78 -12.38
N MET A 500 -2.29 -11.44 -12.77
CA MET A 500 -2.31 -12.80 -13.37
C MET A 500 -2.69 -12.80 -14.86
N LYS A 501 -3.15 -11.67 -15.43
CA LYS A 501 -3.55 -11.60 -16.85
C LYS A 501 -2.34 -11.45 -17.76
N GLY A 502 -1.85 -12.55 -18.32
CA GLY A 502 -0.92 -12.53 -19.46
C GLY A 502 -0.07 -13.79 -19.56
N ALA A 503 1.18 -13.61 -19.97
CA ALA A 503 2.22 -14.62 -19.80
C ALA A 503 3.02 -14.29 -18.55
N GLY A 504 2.95 -15.15 -17.54
CA GLY A 504 3.61 -14.95 -16.24
C GLY A 504 2.88 -14.00 -15.30
N THR A 505 3.27 -14.07 -14.03
CA THR A 505 2.58 -13.46 -12.89
C THR A 505 3.35 -12.27 -12.33
N LYS A 506 2.65 -11.28 -11.76
CA LYS A 506 3.26 -10.18 -10.99
C LYS A 506 3.28 -10.53 -9.50
N ASP A 507 4.10 -11.52 -9.14
CA ASP A 507 4.05 -12.18 -7.84
C ASP A 507 4.16 -11.24 -6.62
N THR A 508 4.97 -10.18 -6.68
CA THR A 508 5.02 -9.18 -5.60
C THR A 508 3.65 -8.53 -5.35
N THR A 509 2.92 -8.18 -6.41
CA THR A 509 1.56 -7.62 -6.32
C THR A 509 0.56 -8.68 -5.84
N LEU A 510 0.66 -9.92 -6.33
CA LEU A 510 -0.20 -11.02 -5.91
C LEU A 510 -0.02 -11.32 -4.41
N ILE A 511 1.22 -11.49 -3.95
CA ILE A 511 1.57 -11.69 -2.54
C ILE A 511 1.08 -10.54 -1.67
N ARG A 512 1.41 -9.29 -2.00
CA ARG A 512 1.01 -8.11 -1.22
C ARG A 512 -0.50 -8.02 -1.04
N ILE A 513 -1.28 -8.16 -2.10
CA ILE A 513 -2.74 -8.07 -2.01
C ILE A 513 -3.31 -9.28 -1.26
N MET A 514 -2.88 -10.50 -1.58
CA MET A 514 -3.41 -11.71 -0.93
C MET A 514 -3.11 -11.72 0.57
N VAL A 515 -1.93 -11.27 1.02
CA VAL A 515 -1.62 -11.14 2.45
C VAL A 515 -2.38 -9.97 3.09
N THR A 516 -2.27 -8.75 2.55
CA THR A 516 -2.82 -7.55 3.21
C THR A 516 -4.35 -7.47 3.23
N ARG A 517 -5.05 -8.20 2.34
CA ARG A 517 -6.53 -8.18 2.28
C ARG A 517 -7.20 -9.44 2.87
N SER A 518 -6.45 -10.51 3.12
CA SER A 518 -6.98 -11.77 3.66
C SER A 518 -7.71 -11.64 5.00
N GLU A 519 -7.37 -10.65 5.81
CA GLU A 519 -8.00 -10.40 7.12
C GLU A 519 -8.92 -9.16 7.12
N VAL A 520 -9.23 -8.60 5.95
CA VAL A 520 -10.01 -7.37 5.79
C VAL A 520 -11.28 -7.60 4.97
N ASP A 521 -11.13 -7.76 3.65
CA ASP A 521 -12.23 -7.71 2.67
C ASP A 521 -12.11 -8.74 1.53
N MET A 522 -11.26 -9.76 1.68
CA MET A 522 -11.05 -10.80 0.67
C MET A 522 -12.34 -11.49 0.20
N LEU A 523 -13.37 -11.61 1.05
CA LEU A 523 -14.68 -12.14 0.66
C LEU A 523 -15.47 -11.20 -0.27
N ASP A 524 -15.33 -9.87 -0.12
CA ASP A 524 -15.92 -8.91 -1.07
C ASP A 524 -15.06 -8.77 -2.34
N ILE A 525 -13.72 -8.88 -2.23
CA ILE A 525 -12.80 -8.90 -3.38
C ILE A 525 -13.16 -10.06 -4.30
N ARG A 526 -13.36 -11.27 -3.74
CA ARG A 526 -13.79 -12.47 -4.48
C ARG A 526 -15.11 -12.28 -5.22
N GLN A 527 -16.10 -11.69 -4.55
CA GLN A 527 -17.41 -11.40 -5.15
C GLN A 527 -17.31 -10.40 -6.31
N GLU A 528 -16.55 -9.31 -6.14
CA GLU A 528 -16.26 -8.37 -7.23
C GLU A 528 -15.42 -9.02 -8.35
N TYR A 529 -14.53 -9.96 -8.03
CA TYR A 529 -13.72 -10.68 -9.02
C TYR A 529 -14.58 -11.55 -9.94
N VAL A 530 -15.47 -12.38 -9.38
CA VAL A 530 -16.42 -13.20 -10.15
C VAL A 530 -17.32 -12.31 -11.00
N LYS A 531 -17.91 -11.28 -10.40
CA LYS A 531 -18.80 -10.31 -11.04
C LYS A 531 -18.14 -9.59 -12.23
N ASN A 532 -16.87 -9.21 -12.12
CA ASN A 532 -16.19 -8.39 -13.13
C ASN A 532 -15.42 -9.22 -14.18
N TYR A 533 -15.10 -10.50 -13.90
CA TYR A 533 -14.25 -11.34 -14.76
C TYR A 533 -14.81 -12.74 -15.11
N GLY A 534 -15.99 -13.12 -14.60
CA GLY A 534 -16.66 -14.37 -14.95
C GLY A 534 -15.96 -15.67 -14.51
N LYS A 535 -14.95 -15.56 -13.64
CA LYS A 535 -14.10 -16.65 -13.15
C LYS A 535 -13.77 -16.40 -11.68
N SER A 536 -13.77 -17.43 -10.83
CA SER A 536 -13.40 -17.26 -9.41
C SER A 536 -11.91 -16.91 -9.25
N LEU A 537 -11.60 -16.07 -8.25
CA LEU A 537 -10.22 -15.70 -7.91
C LEU A 537 -9.37 -16.95 -7.61
N TYR A 538 -9.97 -17.91 -6.89
CA TYR A 538 -9.41 -19.22 -6.59
C TYR A 538 -8.96 -19.97 -7.85
N THR A 539 -9.84 -20.10 -8.85
CA THR A 539 -9.53 -20.81 -10.11
C THR A 539 -8.58 -19.99 -11.01
N HIS A 540 -8.42 -18.68 -10.78
CA HIS A 540 -7.35 -17.91 -11.44
C HIS A 540 -5.99 -18.23 -10.80
N ILE A 541 -5.84 -18.00 -9.50
CA ILE A 541 -4.62 -18.33 -8.75
C ILE A 541 -4.20 -19.79 -8.97
N SER A 542 -5.18 -20.72 -8.97
CA SER A 542 -4.90 -22.15 -9.10
C SER A 542 -4.37 -22.55 -10.48
N GLY A 543 -4.66 -21.77 -11.53
CA GLY A 543 -4.16 -21.97 -12.88
C GLY A 543 -2.86 -21.22 -13.16
N ASP A 544 -2.67 -20.04 -12.55
CA ASP A 544 -1.52 -19.16 -12.81
C ASP A 544 -0.28 -19.51 -11.95
N THR A 545 -0.49 -20.11 -10.78
CA THR A 545 0.58 -20.42 -9.81
C THR A 545 0.78 -21.93 -9.60
N SER A 546 1.91 -22.34 -9.02
CA SER A 546 2.29 -23.75 -8.80
C SER A 546 2.91 -24.00 -7.41
N GLY A 547 3.15 -25.27 -7.09
CA GLY A 547 3.84 -25.69 -5.85
C GLY A 547 3.18 -25.21 -4.55
N ASP A 548 4.00 -25.09 -3.52
CA ASP A 548 3.61 -24.68 -2.17
C ASP A 548 3.23 -23.20 -2.07
N TYR A 549 3.78 -22.39 -2.97
CA TYR A 549 3.33 -21.01 -3.24
C TYR A 549 1.83 -20.97 -3.58
N LYS A 550 1.38 -21.78 -4.54
CA LYS A 550 -0.06 -21.93 -4.84
C LYS A 550 -0.85 -22.38 -3.61
N LYS A 551 -0.40 -23.44 -2.91
CA LYS A 551 -1.14 -23.98 -1.75
C LYS A 551 -1.40 -22.88 -0.70
N LEU A 552 -0.40 -22.07 -0.38
CA LEU A 552 -0.52 -21.00 0.61
C LEU A 552 -1.34 -19.80 0.10
N LEU A 553 -1.21 -19.40 -1.17
CA LEU A 553 -2.09 -18.38 -1.77
C LEU A 553 -3.56 -18.80 -1.72
N LEU A 554 -3.86 -20.08 -1.98
CA LEU A 554 -5.23 -20.61 -1.94
C LEU A 554 -5.78 -20.68 -0.49
N LYS A 555 -4.95 -20.93 0.53
CA LYS A 555 -5.35 -20.76 1.94
C LYS A 555 -5.80 -19.31 2.22
N PHE A 556 -5.04 -18.33 1.74
CA PHE A 556 -5.36 -16.90 1.89
C PHE A 556 -6.55 -16.47 1.02
N CYS A 557 -6.82 -17.16 -0.10
CA CYS A 557 -8.04 -16.99 -0.90
C CYS A 557 -9.28 -17.61 -0.23
N GLY A 558 -9.14 -18.69 0.54
CA GLY A 558 -10.27 -19.51 1.00
C GLY A 558 -10.72 -20.51 -0.08
N GLY A 559 -12.00 -20.90 -0.09
CA GLY A 559 -12.55 -21.79 -1.13
C GLY A 559 -12.75 -21.12 -2.50
N SER A 560 -13.19 -21.88 -3.50
CA SER A 560 -13.76 -21.29 -4.71
C SER A 560 -15.13 -20.68 -4.42
N ASP A 561 -15.45 -19.70 -5.24
CA ASP A 561 -16.80 -19.20 -5.56
C ASP A 561 -17.26 -19.76 -6.91
#